data_AF-A0A933IF99-F1
#
_entry.id   AF-A0A933IF99-F1
#
_cell.length_a   1.000
_cell.length_b   1.000
_cell.length_c   1.000
_cell.angle_alpha   90.00
_cell.angle_beta   90.00
_cell.angle_gamma   90.00
#
_symmetry.space_group_name_H-M   'P 1'
#
loop_
_entity.id
_entity.type
_entity.pdbx_description
1 polymer ?
#
loop_
_entity_poly.entity_id
_entity_poly.type
_entity_poly.pdbx_seq_one_letter_code
_entity_poly.pdbx_strand_id
1 'polypeptide(L)'
;MMVCGLEFSAETIRQIQDAIAAEPGLSRSGLSRRVCQWLDWRSANGKLKEVGCRVALLKLHRRGVIPLPPAAPRPPAGPQPGRAEAAMEEPPPIRCSLADLGPVEVVPIGSAESHASRLWNGLMTRYHSLGAGPLCGAQSRYVIRSPRYGWLAVHQRC
;
A
#
# COMPACT_ATOMS: atom_id res chain seq x y z
N MET A 1 21.65 14.10 10.15
CA MET A 1 22.04 12.79 9.54
C MET A 1 20.97 12.33 8.56
N MET A 2 21.33 11.82 7.39
CA MET A 2 20.35 11.40 6.37
C MET A 2 19.92 9.94 6.53
N VAL A 3 18.60 9.71 6.60
CA VAL A 3 17.99 8.37 6.67
C VAL A 3 16.71 8.33 5.84
N CYS A 4 16.61 7.40 4.89
CA CYS A 4 15.41 7.22 4.04
C CYS A 4 14.99 8.50 3.29
N GLY A 5 15.96 9.34 2.90
CA GLY A 5 15.72 10.59 2.19
C GLY A 5 15.25 11.75 3.06
N LEU A 6 15.27 11.60 4.39
CA LEU A 6 14.97 12.68 5.33
C LEU A 6 16.18 12.96 6.25
N GLU A 7 16.35 14.23 6.60
CA GLU A 7 17.32 14.64 7.61
C GLU A 7 16.77 14.45 9.03
N PHE A 8 17.56 13.81 9.88
CA PHE A 8 17.37 13.75 11.32
C PHE A 8 18.46 14.60 11.97
N SER A 9 18.10 15.79 12.45
CA SER A 9 19.03 16.66 13.18
C SER A 9 19.35 16.07 14.56
N ALA A 10 20.40 16.58 15.21
CA ALA A 10 20.71 16.19 16.59
C ALA A 10 19.55 16.54 17.54
N GLU A 11 18.85 17.65 17.28
CA GLU A 11 17.67 18.06 18.04
C GLU A 11 16.52 17.07 17.87
N THR A 12 16.21 16.66 16.64
CA THR A 12 15.18 15.64 16.37
C THR A 12 15.53 14.32 17.04
N ILE A 13 16.81 13.91 17.02
CA ILE A 13 17.26 12.67 17.68
C ILE A 13 17.04 12.75 19.19
N ARG A 14 17.42 13.87 19.82
CA ARG A 14 17.19 14.11 21.25
C ARG A 14 15.71 14.07 21.58
N GLN A 15 14.87 14.74 20.79
CA GLN A 15 13.42 14.73 20.97
C GLN A 15 12.82 13.31 20.86
N ILE A 16 13.35 12.48 19.96
CA ILE A 16 12.98 11.06 19.87
C ILE A 16 13.38 10.30 21.14
N GLN A 17 14.61 10.48 21.63
CA GLN A 17 15.09 9.81 22.85
C GLN A 17 14.27 10.22 24.07
N ASP A 18 13.99 11.52 24.24
CA ASP A 18 13.18 12.06 25.33
C ASP A 18 11.76 11.46 25.31
N ALA A 19 11.14 11.35 24.13
CA ALA A 19 9.81 10.74 24.00
C ALA A 19 9.79 9.24 24.34
N ILE A 20 10.87 8.52 24.05
CA ILE A 20 11.00 7.10 24.41
C ILE A 20 11.21 6.94 25.92
N ALA A 21 12.03 7.82 26.52
CA ALA A 21 12.31 7.79 27.96
C ALA A 21 11.09 8.18 28.80
N ALA A 22 10.32 9.19 28.35
CA ALA A 22 9.14 9.66 29.06
C ALA A 22 7.96 8.67 29.02
N GLU A 23 7.87 7.84 27.97
CA GLU A 23 6.76 6.90 27.78
C GLU A 23 7.25 5.49 27.43
N PRO A 24 7.62 4.66 28.41
CA PRO A 24 8.09 3.29 28.17
C PRO A 24 7.08 2.39 27.43
N GLY A 25 5.79 2.69 27.54
CA GLY A 25 4.70 2.00 26.82
C GLY A 25 4.49 2.47 25.37
N LEU A 26 5.26 3.43 24.88
CA LEU A 26 5.08 4.01 23.55
C LEU A 26 5.38 2.97 22.46
N SER A 27 4.33 2.58 21.74
CA SER A 27 4.49 1.68 20.60
C SER A 27 5.33 2.31 19.49
N ARG A 28 6.08 1.48 18.75
CA ARG A 28 6.83 1.92 17.55
C ARG A 28 5.94 2.65 16.53
N SER A 29 4.66 2.28 16.44
CA SER A 29 3.67 2.97 15.59
C SER A 29 3.32 4.35 16.13
N GLY A 30 3.07 4.48 17.43
CA GLY A 30 2.83 5.77 18.09
C GLY A 30 4.01 6.73 17.93
N LEU A 31 5.23 6.25 18.19
CA LEU A 31 6.46 7.03 17.97
C LEU A 31 6.59 7.48 16.53
N SER A 32 6.35 6.60 15.55
CA SER A 32 6.45 6.96 14.13
C SER A 32 5.47 8.06 13.72
N ARG A 33 4.27 8.09 14.31
CA ARG A 33 3.29 9.14 14.05
C ARG A 33 3.74 10.50 14.57
N ARG A 34 4.26 10.54 15.80
CA ARG A 34 4.81 11.77 16.40
C ARG A 34 5.97 12.31 15.60
N VAL A 35 6.92 11.45 15.22
CA VAL A 35 8.08 11.85 14.41
C VAL A 35 7.66 12.35 13.04
N CYS A 36 6.69 11.71 12.38
CA CYS A 36 6.15 12.24 11.13
C CYS A 36 5.47 13.59 11.32
N GLN A 37 4.84 13.88 12.46
CA GLN A 37 4.25 15.18 12.74
C GLN A 37 5.31 16.25 13.00
N TRP A 38 6.33 15.95 13.80
CA TRP A 38 7.42 16.89 14.11
C TRP A 38 8.18 17.33 12.87
N LEU A 39 8.39 16.40 11.93
CA LEU A 39 9.15 16.65 10.69
C LEU A 39 8.25 17.00 9.50
N ASP A 40 6.94 17.14 9.72
CA ASP A 40 5.90 17.21 8.68
C ASP A 40 6.11 16.18 7.54
N TRP A 41 6.54 14.96 7.91
CA TRP A 41 6.93 13.94 6.96
C TRP A 41 5.70 13.25 6.35
N ARG A 42 5.29 13.73 5.18
CA ARG A 42 4.11 13.25 4.45
C ARG A 42 4.45 12.50 3.17
N SER A 43 3.51 11.66 2.75
CA SER A 43 3.51 11.00 1.45
C SER A 43 2.85 11.91 0.39
N ALA A 44 2.95 11.56 -0.89
CA ALA A 44 2.36 12.37 -1.98
C ALA A 44 0.84 12.59 -1.86
N ASN A 45 0.14 11.73 -1.10
CA ASN A 45 -1.28 11.86 -0.80
C ASN A 45 -1.58 12.68 0.47
N GLY A 46 -0.60 13.41 1.01
CA GLY A 46 -0.73 14.26 2.21
C GLY A 46 -0.79 13.51 3.55
N LYS A 47 -0.87 12.17 3.54
CA LYS A 47 -0.89 11.37 4.78
C LYS A 47 0.51 11.23 5.38
N LEU A 48 0.60 11.13 6.71
CA LEU A 48 1.85 10.90 7.42
C LEU A 48 2.56 9.64 6.88
N LYS A 49 3.87 9.74 6.65
CA LYS A 49 4.68 8.65 6.07
C LYS A 49 5.12 7.63 7.13
N GLU A 50 4.18 7.14 7.94
CA GLU A 50 4.45 6.30 9.12
C GLU A 50 5.28 5.05 8.80
N VAL A 51 5.01 4.37 7.67
CA VAL A 51 5.78 3.17 7.26
C VAL A 51 7.25 3.54 7.00
N GLY A 52 7.50 4.59 6.21
CA GLY A 52 8.85 5.08 5.93
C GLY A 52 9.57 5.53 7.19
N CYS A 53 8.84 6.20 8.10
CA CYS A 53 9.36 6.60 9.38
C CYS A 53 9.75 5.42 10.27
N ARG A 54 8.93 4.35 10.36
CA ARG A 54 9.31 3.14 11.10
C ARG A 54 10.59 2.51 10.56
N VAL A 55 10.77 2.50 9.23
CA VAL A 55 12.02 2.03 8.60
C VAL A 55 13.21 2.93 9.00
N ALA A 56 13.02 4.25 9.01
CA ALA A 56 14.07 5.20 9.42
C ALA A 56 14.44 5.03 10.91
N LEU A 57 13.46 4.95 11.81
CA LEU A 57 13.68 4.70 13.23
C LEU A 57 14.40 3.37 13.47
N LEU A 58 14.03 2.32 12.74
CA LEU A 58 14.73 1.03 12.83
C LEU A 58 16.19 1.13 12.38
N LYS A 59 16.49 1.91 11.34
CA LYS A 59 17.87 2.18 10.90
C LYS A 59 18.66 2.96 11.95
N LEU A 60 18.06 3.99 12.56
CA LEU A 60 18.68 4.75 13.66
C LEU A 60 18.98 3.84 14.85
N HIS A 61 18.06 2.97 15.22
CA HIS A 61 18.25 2.01 16.29
C HIS A 61 19.37 1.00 16.02
N ARG A 62 19.39 0.43 14.80
CA ARG A 62 20.47 -0.48 14.38
C ARG A 62 21.85 0.18 14.36
N ARG A 63 21.90 1.50 14.22
CA ARG A 63 23.13 2.30 14.31
C ARG A 63 23.49 2.70 15.75
N GLY A 64 22.70 2.30 16.75
CA GLY A 64 22.91 2.69 18.15
C GLY A 64 22.54 4.13 18.50
N VAL A 65 21.89 4.87 17.59
CA VAL A 65 21.58 6.30 17.78
C VAL A 65 20.37 6.48 18.70
N ILE A 66 19.39 5.58 18.65
CA ILE A 66 18.20 5.61 19.51
C ILE A 66 17.89 4.21 20.07
N PRO A 67 17.40 4.09 21.30
CA PRO A 67 16.91 2.82 21.84
C PRO A 67 15.44 2.62 21.43
N LEU A 68 15.13 1.69 20.51
CA LEU A 68 13.73 1.35 20.23
C LEU A 68 13.24 0.25 21.19
N PRO A 69 12.02 0.36 21.74
CA PRO A 69 11.43 -0.71 22.53
C PRO A 69 11.24 -1.98 21.67
N PRO A 70 11.16 -3.19 22.27
CA PRO A 70 10.90 -4.43 21.55
C PRO A 70 9.68 -4.33 20.64
N ALA A 71 9.70 -5.02 19.51
CA ALA A 71 8.53 -5.10 18.65
C ALA A 71 7.44 -5.92 19.36
N ALA A 72 6.21 -5.39 19.42
CA ALA A 72 5.08 -6.18 19.88
C ALA A 72 4.89 -7.41 18.95
N PRO A 73 4.49 -8.58 19.48
CA PRO A 73 4.13 -9.73 18.67
C PRO A 73 3.07 -9.33 17.65
N ARG A 74 3.32 -9.60 16.37
CA ARG A 74 2.32 -9.36 15.33
C ARG A 74 1.32 -10.51 15.40
N PRO A 75 0.02 -10.25 15.63
CA PRO A 75 -0.98 -11.31 15.46
C PRO A 75 -0.90 -11.83 14.01
N PRO A 76 -1.15 -13.12 13.77
CA PRO A 76 -1.24 -13.64 12.41
C PRO A 76 -2.20 -12.75 11.61
N ALA A 77 -1.87 -12.51 10.34
CA ALA A 77 -2.78 -11.76 9.47
C ALA A 77 -4.13 -12.48 9.53
N GLY A 78 -5.13 -11.82 10.13
CA GLY A 78 -6.47 -12.38 10.20
C GLY A 78 -6.96 -12.71 8.79
N PRO A 79 -7.94 -13.61 8.65
CA PRO A 79 -8.52 -13.90 7.35
C PRO A 79 -8.89 -12.56 6.71
N GLN A 80 -8.29 -12.26 5.55
CA GLN A 80 -8.76 -11.12 4.77
C GLN A 80 -10.25 -11.40 4.55
N PRO A 81 -11.16 -10.45 4.87
CA PRO A 81 -12.58 -10.66 4.64
C PRO A 81 -12.68 -11.19 3.22
N GLY A 82 -13.23 -12.41 3.10
CA GLY A 82 -13.26 -13.15 1.84
C GLY A 82 -13.68 -12.14 0.79
N ARG A 83 -12.75 -11.83 -0.13
CA ARG A 83 -13.04 -10.97 -1.28
C ARG A 83 -14.16 -11.73 -1.96
N ALA A 84 -15.40 -11.38 -1.65
CA ALA A 84 -16.55 -12.02 -2.24
C ALA A 84 -16.25 -11.97 -3.74
N GLU A 85 -16.15 -13.13 -4.35
CA GLU A 85 -16.29 -13.21 -5.79
C GLU A 85 -17.64 -12.56 -6.02
N ALA A 86 -17.63 -11.27 -6.38
CA ALA A 86 -18.81 -10.67 -6.95
C ALA A 86 -19.18 -11.65 -8.05
N ALA A 87 -20.36 -12.27 -7.96
CA ALA A 87 -20.79 -13.30 -8.89
C ALA A 87 -20.63 -12.73 -10.29
N MET A 88 -19.50 -13.06 -10.91
CA MET A 88 -19.09 -12.45 -12.14
C MET A 88 -19.43 -13.48 -13.19
N GLU A 89 -20.50 -13.18 -13.91
CA GLU A 89 -20.89 -13.95 -15.06
C GLU A 89 -19.70 -14.06 -16.01
N GLU A 90 -19.42 -15.27 -16.47
CA GLU A 90 -18.29 -15.50 -17.36
C GLU A 90 -18.58 -14.77 -18.68
N PRO A 91 -17.76 -13.78 -19.08
CA PRO A 91 -18.02 -13.09 -20.32
C PRO A 91 -17.87 -14.09 -21.47
N PRO A 92 -18.74 -14.01 -22.50
CA PRO A 92 -18.62 -14.89 -23.65
C PRO A 92 -17.25 -14.68 -24.33
N PRO A 93 -16.68 -15.74 -24.95
CA PRO A 93 -15.39 -15.64 -25.61
C PRO A 93 -15.45 -14.60 -26.74
N ILE A 94 -14.50 -13.68 -26.74
CA ILE A 94 -14.36 -12.67 -27.78
C ILE A 94 -13.73 -13.33 -29.00
N ARG A 95 -14.50 -13.44 -30.09
CA ARG A 95 -14.06 -13.99 -31.38
C ARG A 95 -14.20 -12.92 -32.45
N CYS A 96 -13.20 -12.05 -32.57
CA CYS A 96 -13.16 -11.00 -33.58
C CYS A 96 -11.71 -10.79 -34.06
N SER A 97 -11.54 -10.09 -35.18
CA SER A 97 -10.21 -9.59 -35.53
C SER A 97 -9.79 -8.48 -34.56
N LEU A 98 -8.49 -8.17 -34.50
CA LEU A 98 -8.02 -7.05 -33.68
C LEU A 98 -8.58 -5.71 -34.17
N ALA A 99 -8.82 -5.56 -35.47
CA ALA A 99 -9.43 -4.36 -36.04
C ALA A 99 -10.90 -4.20 -35.59
N ASP A 100 -11.63 -5.32 -35.46
CA ASP A 100 -13.05 -5.32 -35.07
C ASP A 100 -13.28 -5.13 -33.56
N LEU A 101 -12.24 -5.36 -32.75
CA LEU A 101 -12.25 -5.14 -31.30
C LEU A 101 -12.65 -3.70 -30.94
N GLY A 102 -12.31 -2.76 -31.82
CA GLY A 102 -12.54 -1.34 -31.64
C GLY A 102 -11.57 -0.69 -30.64
N PRO A 103 -11.87 0.53 -30.17
CA PRO A 103 -11.01 1.24 -29.24
C PRO A 103 -10.93 0.51 -27.89
N VAL A 104 -9.74 0.53 -27.30
CA VAL A 104 -9.47 -0.02 -25.97
C VAL A 104 -9.17 1.12 -25.00
N GLU A 105 -9.84 1.11 -23.86
CA GLU A 105 -9.68 2.09 -22.81
C GLU A 105 -8.94 1.48 -21.61
N VAL A 106 -7.90 2.18 -21.14
CA VAL A 106 -7.18 1.85 -19.92
C VAL A 106 -7.67 2.77 -18.81
N VAL A 107 -8.46 2.22 -17.89
CA VAL A 107 -9.12 3.00 -16.83
C VAL A 107 -8.36 2.85 -15.52
N PRO A 108 -7.75 3.92 -14.98
CA PRO A 108 -7.08 3.88 -13.68
C PRO A 108 -8.09 3.71 -12.54
N ILE A 109 -7.72 2.91 -11.55
CA ILE A 109 -8.54 2.69 -10.34
C ILE A 109 -8.11 3.71 -9.29
N GLY A 110 -8.96 4.72 -9.04
CA GLY A 110 -8.66 5.82 -8.12
C GLY A 110 -8.92 5.54 -6.63
N SER A 111 -9.79 4.58 -6.30
CA SER A 111 -10.15 4.26 -4.91
C SER A 111 -10.30 2.76 -4.69
N ALA A 112 -9.89 2.30 -3.50
CA ALA A 112 -9.98 0.90 -3.10
C ALA A 112 -11.44 0.42 -2.92
N GLU A 113 -12.36 1.34 -2.60
CA GLU A 113 -13.79 1.09 -2.40
C GLU A 113 -14.60 1.14 -3.72
N SER A 114 -13.98 1.54 -4.82
CA SER A 114 -14.66 1.66 -6.11
C SER A 114 -15.14 0.32 -6.67
N HIS A 115 -16.17 0.35 -7.53
CA HIS A 115 -16.62 -0.83 -8.28
C HIS A 115 -15.49 -1.43 -9.13
N ALA A 116 -14.69 -0.57 -9.77
CA ALA A 116 -13.53 -1.00 -10.56
C ALA A 116 -12.49 -1.75 -9.72
N SER A 117 -12.27 -1.35 -8.46
CA SER A 117 -11.41 -2.09 -7.52
C SER A 117 -11.95 -3.48 -7.21
N ARG A 118 -13.26 -3.62 -6.96
CA ARG A 118 -13.89 -4.93 -6.73
C ARG A 118 -13.78 -5.83 -7.96
N LEU A 119 -14.06 -5.30 -9.14
CA LEU A 119 -13.91 -6.01 -10.41
C LEU A 119 -12.45 -6.48 -10.61
N TRP A 120 -11.49 -5.59 -10.40
CA TRP A 120 -10.07 -5.92 -10.53
C TRP A 120 -9.67 -7.07 -9.61
N ASN A 121 -10.13 -7.03 -8.35
CA ASN A 121 -9.87 -8.11 -7.39
C ASN A 121 -10.52 -9.43 -7.84
N GLY A 122 -11.76 -9.39 -8.36
CA GLY A 122 -12.44 -10.59 -8.86
C GLY A 122 -11.73 -11.21 -10.07
N LEU A 123 -11.35 -10.39 -11.05
CA LEU A 123 -10.61 -10.83 -12.24
C LEU A 123 -9.24 -11.41 -11.89
N MET A 124 -8.51 -10.79 -10.96
CA MET A 124 -7.24 -11.32 -10.49
C MET A 124 -7.41 -12.62 -9.71
N THR A 125 -8.40 -12.74 -8.84
CA THR A 125 -8.65 -14.00 -8.10
C THR A 125 -9.00 -15.14 -9.06
N ARG A 126 -9.83 -14.88 -10.08
CA ARG A 126 -10.31 -15.92 -10.99
C ARG A 126 -9.30 -16.34 -12.06
N TYR A 127 -8.56 -15.39 -12.63
CA TYR A 127 -7.76 -15.64 -13.83
C TYR A 127 -6.24 -15.53 -13.61
N HIS A 128 -5.78 -14.93 -12.51
CA HIS A 128 -4.34 -14.83 -12.24
C HIS A 128 -3.87 -16.03 -11.41
N SER A 129 -2.76 -16.65 -11.80
CA SER A 129 -2.22 -17.86 -11.12
C SER A 129 -1.88 -17.65 -9.65
N LEU A 130 -1.50 -16.42 -9.26
CA LEU A 130 -1.23 -16.04 -7.86
C LEU A 130 -2.46 -15.47 -7.13
N GLY A 131 -3.60 -15.39 -7.81
CA GLY A 131 -4.79 -14.69 -7.33
C GLY A 131 -4.56 -13.19 -7.11
N ALA A 132 -5.49 -12.53 -6.44
CA ALA A 132 -5.43 -11.10 -6.19
C ALA A 132 -4.48 -10.71 -5.03
N GLY A 133 -4.13 -11.65 -4.14
CA GLY A 133 -3.10 -11.56 -3.09
C GLY A 133 -3.07 -10.32 -2.17
N PRO A 134 -2.17 -10.30 -1.16
CA PRO A 134 -1.73 -9.06 -0.55
C PRO A 134 -0.72 -8.38 -1.48
N LEU A 135 -1.07 -7.18 -1.95
CA LEU A 135 -0.20 -6.41 -2.84
C LEU A 135 0.69 -5.51 -1.98
N CYS A 136 2.01 -5.63 -2.16
CA CYS A 136 3.00 -4.88 -1.41
C CYS A 136 3.46 -3.63 -2.18
N GLY A 137 3.74 -2.55 -1.44
CA GLY A 137 4.23 -1.30 -2.03
C GLY A 137 3.14 -0.38 -2.57
N ALA A 138 3.60 0.73 -3.15
CA ALA A 138 2.74 1.64 -3.92
C ALA A 138 2.36 0.93 -5.23
N GLN A 139 1.13 1.12 -5.67
CA GLN A 139 0.59 0.36 -6.79
C GLN A 139 -0.42 1.20 -7.55
N SER A 140 -0.30 1.19 -8.86
CA SER A 140 -1.30 1.73 -9.78
C SER A 140 -2.01 0.56 -10.44
N ARG A 141 -3.32 0.49 -10.27
CA ARG A 141 -4.16 -0.57 -10.85
C ARG A 141 -5.02 -0.02 -11.96
N TYR A 142 -5.26 -0.85 -12.96
CA TYR A 142 -6.03 -0.50 -14.14
C TYR A 142 -6.96 -1.64 -14.51
N VAL A 143 -8.15 -1.28 -15.00
CA VAL A 143 -9.04 -2.18 -15.73
C VAL A 143 -9.00 -1.77 -17.21
N ILE A 144 -8.94 -2.76 -18.09
CA ILE A 144 -8.88 -2.55 -19.54
C ILE A 144 -10.22 -2.96 -20.13
N ARG A 145 -10.87 -2.09 -20.92
CA ARG A 145 -12.17 -2.36 -21.52
C ARG A 145 -12.25 -2.02 -23.00
N SER A 146 -13.13 -2.72 -23.70
CA SER A 146 -13.67 -2.31 -25.00
C SER A 146 -15.14 -1.89 -24.79
N PRO A 147 -15.59 -0.77 -25.39
CA PRO A 147 -17.01 -0.41 -25.38
C PRO A 147 -17.92 -1.50 -25.98
N ARG A 148 -17.38 -2.34 -26.88
CA ARG A 148 -18.13 -3.41 -27.55
C ARG A 148 -18.19 -4.71 -26.74
N TYR A 149 -17.11 -5.05 -26.07
CA TYR A 149 -16.94 -6.37 -25.43
C TYR A 149 -16.84 -6.31 -23.91
N GLY A 150 -16.92 -5.12 -23.31
CA GLY A 150 -16.79 -4.94 -21.88
C GLY A 150 -15.35 -5.09 -21.39
N TRP A 151 -15.15 -5.77 -20.26
CA TRP A 151 -13.84 -5.90 -19.62
C TRP A 151 -12.97 -6.93 -20.35
N LEU A 152 -11.78 -6.49 -20.76
CA LEU A 152 -10.82 -7.31 -21.49
C LEU A 152 -9.74 -7.89 -20.57
N ALA A 153 -9.22 -7.07 -19.65
CA ALA A 153 -8.07 -7.45 -18.82
C ALA A 153 -7.93 -6.53 -17.59
N VAL A 154 -7.00 -6.91 -16.71
CA VAL A 154 -6.54 -6.12 -15.57
C VAL A 154 -5.04 -5.97 -15.61
N HIS A 155 -4.55 -4.81 -15.15
CA HIS A 155 -3.12 -4.55 -15.06
C HIS A 155 -2.77 -3.91 -13.72
N GLN A 156 -1.55 -4.16 -13.25
CA GLN A 156 -0.97 -3.52 -12.10
C GLN A 156 0.48 -3.13 -12.40
N ARG A 157 0.81 -1.90 -12.02
CA ARG A 157 2.18 -1.39 -11.97
C ARG A 157 2.59 -1.16 -10.52
N CYS A 158 3.76 -1.67 -10.16
CA CYS A 158 4.42 -1.47 -8.86
C CYS A 158 5.47 -0.36 -8.94
#